data_AF-A0A496YRE7-F1
#
_entry.id   AF-A0A496YRE7-F1
#
_cell.length_a   1.000
_cell.length_b   1.000
_cell.length_c   1.000
_cell.angle_alpha   90.00
_cell.angle_beta   90.00
_cell.angle_gamma   90.00
#
_symmetry.space_group_name_H-M   'P 1'
#
loop_
_entity.id
_entity.type
_entity.pdbx_description
1 polymer ?
#
loop_
_entity_poly.entity_id
_entity_poly.type
_entity_poly.pdbx_seq_one_letter_code
_entity_poly.pdbx_strand_id
1 'polypeptide(L)'
;MGEHSGIFLEHKERTNQKKLELLYRVSDILGKNVPIKEALQKVLDHLFDFLRRMDRGAFILLDPDTGEVREIIFRSKKSADKSVDLFCKEVVDEVLSRRKAIAVSDARAEGPEEIADTLRVHNFESVMCVPLVGVSQIVGVIYVDSVQRPFGFQKEDLSLFMDLGHRIAYAVENARLSSELSTSPDLLFC
;
A
#
# COMPACT_ATOMS: atom_id res chain seq x y z
N MET A 1 42.91 -3.79 1.00
CA MET A 1 41.52 -3.79 1.48
C MET A 1 40.94 -2.40 1.22
N GLY A 2 40.20 -2.19 0.12
CA GLY A 2 39.75 -0.85 -0.26
C GLY A 2 38.73 -0.78 -1.42
N GLU A 3 38.47 -1.90 -2.12
CA GLU A 3 37.57 -1.90 -3.29
C GLU A 3 36.10 -2.19 -2.96
N HIS A 4 35.79 -2.80 -1.81
CA HIS A 4 34.41 -3.11 -1.42
C HIS A 4 33.60 -1.87 -0.96
N SER A 5 34.27 -0.80 -0.53
CA SER A 5 33.62 0.41 -0.02
C SER A 5 32.99 1.29 -1.11
N GLY A 6 33.60 1.37 -2.31
CA GLY A 6 33.08 2.19 -3.42
C GLY A 6 31.80 1.64 -4.02
N ILE A 7 31.76 0.33 -4.29
CA ILE A 7 30.60 -0.35 -4.91
C ILE A 7 29.36 -0.29 -4.00
N PHE A 8 29.55 -0.39 -2.68
CA PHE A 8 28.46 -0.30 -1.71
C PHE A 8 27.84 1.10 -1.65
N LEU A 9 28.68 2.15 -1.70
CA LEU A 9 28.23 3.54 -1.70
C LEU A 9 27.43 3.87 -2.97
N GLU A 10 27.95 3.51 -4.15
CA GLU A 10 27.26 3.72 -5.43
C GLU A 10 25.92 2.97 -5.51
N HIS A 11 25.86 1.73 -4.99
CA HIS A 11 24.62 0.94 -5.00
C HIS A 11 23.56 1.52 -4.06
N LYS A 12 23.98 2.01 -2.89
CA LYS A 12 23.09 2.68 -1.91
C LYS A 12 22.56 4.00 -2.46
N GLU A 13 23.41 4.78 -3.10
CA GLU A 13 23.04 6.07 -3.70
C GLU A 13 22.05 5.89 -4.86
N ARG A 14 22.30 4.93 -5.74
CA ARG A 14 21.36 4.58 -6.83
C ARG A 14 20.02 4.07 -6.31
N THR A 15 20.03 3.31 -5.21
CA THR A 15 18.79 2.82 -4.57
C THR A 15 17.99 3.98 -3.97
N ASN A 16 18.65 4.91 -3.28
CA ASN A 16 18.01 6.10 -2.73
C ASN A 16 17.45 7.02 -3.83
N GLN A 17 18.17 7.18 -4.94
CA GLN A 17 17.71 7.96 -6.08
C GLN A 17 16.40 7.39 -6.65
N LYS A 18 16.34 6.08 -6.88
CA LYS A 18 15.11 5.42 -7.37
C LYS A 18 13.94 5.58 -6.41
N LYS A 19 14.18 5.50 -5.09
CA LYS A 19 13.13 5.73 -4.08
C LYS A 19 12.59 7.17 -4.16
N LEU A 20 13.48 8.15 -4.29
CA LEU A 20 13.09 9.55 -4.41
C LEU A 20 12.31 9.80 -5.71
N GLU A 21 12.72 9.19 -6.82
CA GLU A 21 11.99 9.24 -8.09
C GLU A 21 10.57 8.66 -7.95
N LEU A 22 10.42 7.54 -7.24
CA LEU A 22 9.10 6.97 -6.97
C LEU A 22 8.24 7.88 -6.10
N LEU A 23 8.79 8.42 -5.01
CA LEU A 23 8.09 9.37 -4.13
C LEU A 23 7.62 10.62 -4.91
N TYR A 24 8.49 11.17 -5.76
CA TYR A 24 8.16 12.29 -6.63
C TYR A 24 7.02 11.92 -7.60
N ARG A 25 7.14 10.78 -8.28
CA ARG A 25 6.14 10.34 -9.26
C ARG A 25 4.77 10.08 -8.63
N VAL A 26 4.74 9.47 -7.45
CA VAL A 26 3.49 9.28 -6.70
C VAL A 26 2.88 10.63 -6.31
N SER A 27 3.70 11.59 -5.87
CA SER A 27 3.20 12.93 -5.52
C SER A 27 2.64 13.68 -6.74
N ASP A 28 3.31 13.59 -7.89
CA ASP A 28 2.83 14.16 -9.15
C ASP A 28 1.50 13.52 -9.60
N ILE A 29 1.34 12.20 -9.44
CA ILE A 29 0.08 11.51 -9.74
C ILE A 29 -1.04 11.98 -8.82
N LEU A 30 -0.78 12.04 -7.51
CA LEU A 30 -1.77 12.44 -6.51
C LEU A 30 -2.13 13.93 -6.58
N GLY A 31 -1.24 14.78 -7.12
CA GLY A 31 -1.48 16.21 -7.32
C GLY A 31 -2.27 16.56 -8.58
N LYS A 32 -2.57 15.58 -9.45
CA LYS A 32 -3.35 15.80 -10.67
C LYS A 32 -4.85 15.82 -10.37
N ASN A 33 -5.60 16.61 -11.13
CA ASN A 33 -7.05 16.68 -11.04
C ASN A 33 -7.72 15.49 -11.76
N VAL A 34 -7.53 14.30 -11.21
CA VAL A 34 -8.16 13.04 -11.66
C VAL A 34 -8.87 12.37 -10.48
N PRO A 35 -9.89 11.52 -10.71
CA PRO A 35 -10.52 10.77 -9.63
C PRO A 35 -9.48 9.98 -8.81
N ILE A 36 -9.62 9.97 -7.48
CA ILE A 36 -8.67 9.31 -6.58
C ILE A 36 -8.44 7.84 -6.94
N LYS A 37 -9.50 7.13 -7.35
CA LYS A 37 -9.41 5.75 -7.85
C LYS A 37 -8.42 5.60 -9.00
N GLU A 38 -8.47 6.49 -10.00
CA GLU A 38 -7.56 6.46 -11.15
C GLU A 38 -6.12 6.80 -10.75
N ALA A 39 -5.95 7.74 -9.82
CA ALA A 39 -4.65 8.06 -9.27
C ALA A 39 -4.04 6.85 -8.56
N LEU A 40 -4.80 6.17 -7.70
CA LEU A 40 -4.36 4.97 -6.97
C LEU A 40 -4.04 3.79 -7.91
N GLN A 41 -4.80 3.62 -9.00
CA GLN A 41 -4.45 2.64 -10.04
C GLN A 41 -3.06 2.93 -10.63
N LYS A 42 -2.78 4.18 -11.02
CA LYS A 42 -1.46 4.57 -11.55
C LYS A 42 -0.34 4.44 -10.52
N VAL A 43 -0.64 4.68 -9.24
CA VAL A 43 0.32 4.45 -8.15
C VAL A 43 0.66 2.96 -8.04
N LEU A 44 -0.34 2.07 -8.06
CA LEU A 44 -0.07 0.63 -8.11
C LEU A 44 0.80 0.27 -9.32
N ASP A 45 0.50 0.82 -10.50
CA ASP A 45 1.28 0.55 -11.70
C ASP A 45 2.78 0.82 -11.50
N HIS A 46 3.12 1.97 -10.91
CA HIS A 46 4.52 2.31 -10.60
C HIS A 46 5.13 1.48 -9.46
N LEU A 47 4.33 1.09 -8.46
CA LEU A 47 4.79 0.17 -7.43
C LEU A 47 5.16 -1.20 -8.02
N PHE A 48 4.39 -1.69 -8.99
CA PHE A 48 4.70 -2.94 -9.69
C PHE A 48 5.98 -2.84 -10.53
N ASP A 49 6.25 -1.68 -11.14
CA ASP A 49 7.48 -1.43 -11.90
C ASP A 49 8.71 -1.34 -10.97
N PHE A 50 8.54 -0.73 -9.80
CA PHE A 50 9.60 -0.54 -8.80
C PHE A 50 9.89 -1.84 -8.02
N LEU A 51 8.86 -2.44 -7.41
CA LEU A 51 8.96 -3.68 -6.64
C LEU A 51 8.68 -4.90 -7.52
N ARG A 52 9.68 -5.30 -8.30
CA ARG A 52 9.58 -6.48 -9.18
C ARG A 52 9.28 -7.80 -8.45
N ARG A 53 9.33 -7.86 -7.12
CA ARG A 53 9.03 -9.06 -6.32
C ARG A 53 7.58 -9.13 -5.83
N MET A 54 6.82 -8.04 -5.93
CA MET A 54 5.40 -8.00 -5.60
C MET A 54 4.58 -8.76 -6.64
N ASP A 55 3.66 -9.63 -6.22
CA ASP A 55 2.73 -10.31 -7.13
C ASP A 55 1.36 -9.63 -7.17
N ARG A 56 0.91 -9.11 -6.02
CA ARG A 56 -0.39 -8.45 -5.84
C ARG A 56 -0.23 -7.19 -4.99
N GLY A 57 -1.06 -6.21 -5.28
CA GLY A 57 -1.14 -4.97 -4.53
C GLY A 57 -2.56 -4.44 -4.52
N ALA A 58 -2.99 -3.93 -3.38
CA ALA A 58 -4.31 -3.39 -3.17
C ALA A 58 -4.25 -2.11 -2.32
N PHE A 59 -5.06 -1.13 -2.70
CA PHE A 59 -5.55 -0.14 -1.77
C PHE A 59 -6.94 -0.56 -1.31
N ILE A 60 -7.14 -0.62 0.00
CA ILE A 60 -8.42 -0.94 0.62
C ILE A 60 -8.83 0.32 1.38
N LEU A 61 -9.75 1.08 0.81
CA LEU A 61 -10.20 2.36 1.35
C LEU A 61 -11.39 2.13 2.26
N LEU A 62 -11.37 2.79 3.41
CA LEU A 62 -12.46 2.72 4.38
C LEU A 62 -13.42 3.88 4.19
N ASP A 63 -14.67 3.63 4.53
CA ASP A 63 -15.60 4.67 4.88
C ASP A 63 -15.25 5.20 6.28
N PRO A 64 -15.04 6.52 6.45
CA PRO A 64 -14.64 7.09 7.74
C PRO A 64 -15.75 7.03 8.80
N ASP A 65 -17.01 6.99 8.40
CA ASP A 65 -18.15 7.04 9.32
C ASP A 65 -18.50 5.64 9.82
N THR A 66 -18.45 4.62 8.94
CA THR A 66 -18.76 3.23 9.31
C THR A 66 -17.54 2.38 9.65
N GLY A 67 -16.35 2.77 9.17
CA GLY A 67 -15.14 1.95 9.24
C GLY A 67 -15.15 0.75 8.29
N GLU A 68 -16.18 0.60 7.45
CA GLU A 68 -16.30 -0.50 6.50
C GLU A 68 -15.50 -0.26 5.22
N VAL A 69 -15.22 -1.34 4.48
CA VAL A 69 -14.54 -1.24 3.18
C VAL A 69 -15.47 -0.55 2.17
N ARG A 70 -15.07 0.65 1.75
CA ARG A 70 -15.78 1.43 0.74
C ARG A 70 -15.33 1.08 -0.67
N GLU A 71 -14.03 0.90 -0.88
CA GLU A 71 -13.47 0.65 -2.20
C GLU A 71 -12.19 -0.19 -2.14
N ILE A 72 -12.05 -1.12 -3.09
CA ILE A 72 -10.83 -1.90 -3.30
C ILE A 72 -10.28 -1.58 -4.69
N ILE A 73 -9.05 -1.06 -4.73
CA ILE A 73 -8.29 -0.84 -5.96
C ILE A 73 -7.18 -1.88 -5.99
N PHE A 74 -7.27 -2.84 -6.92
CA PHE A 74 -6.40 -4.02 -6.94
C PHE A 74 -5.62 -4.14 -8.25
N ARG A 75 -4.38 -4.60 -8.15
CA ARG A 75 -3.53 -4.99 -9.29
C ARG A 75 -2.79 -6.29 -8.96
N SER A 76 -2.64 -7.15 -9.96
CA SER A 76 -1.90 -8.42 -9.87
C SER A 76 -1.11 -8.66 -11.15
N LYS A 77 0.06 -9.31 -11.04
CA LYS A 77 0.87 -9.73 -12.20
C LYS A 77 0.22 -10.83 -13.02
N LYS A 78 -0.44 -11.76 -12.35
CA LYS A 78 -1.22 -12.82 -13.00
C LYS A 78 -2.67 -12.37 -13.04
N SER A 79 -3.38 -12.66 -14.13
CA SER A 79 -4.84 -12.53 -14.17
C SER A 79 -5.39 -13.25 -12.95
N ALA A 80 -6.05 -12.50 -12.05
CA ALA A 80 -6.65 -13.07 -10.86
C ALA A 80 -7.62 -14.15 -11.32
N ASP A 81 -7.34 -15.39 -10.95
CA ASP A 81 -8.34 -16.43 -11.07
C ASP A 81 -9.50 -16.03 -10.16
N LYS A 82 -10.75 -16.18 -10.61
CA LYS A 82 -11.93 -15.63 -9.91
C LYS A 82 -12.15 -16.21 -8.51
N SER A 83 -11.34 -17.18 -8.10
CA SER A 83 -11.43 -17.97 -6.88
C SER A 83 -10.38 -17.64 -5.81
N VAL A 84 -9.48 -16.66 -6.03
CA VAL A 84 -8.42 -16.35 -5.05
C VAL A 84 -8.74 -15.10 -4.25
N ASP A 85 -8.49 -15.15 -2.94
CA ASP A 85 -8.58 -13.99 -2.06
C ASP A 85 -7.69 -12.84 -2.56
N LEU A 86 -8.27 -11.64 -2.63
CA LEU A 86 -7.59 -10.44 -3.10
C LEU A 86 -6.52 -9.96 -2.10
N PHE A 87 -6.70 -10.28 -0.82
CA PHE A 87 -5.80 -9.97 0.29
C PHE A 87 -6.13 -10.88 1.49
N CYS A 88 -5.20 -11.00 2.43
CA CYS A 88 -5.45 -11.66 3.72
C CYS A 88 -6.19 -10.71 4.67
N LYS A 89 -7.45 -11.03 5.02
CA LYS A 89 -8.32 -10.14 5.81
C LYS A 89 -7.80 -9.93 7.22
N GLU A 90 -7.29 -10.98 7.85
CA GLU A 90 -6.75 -10.99 9.19
C GLU A 90 -5.55 -10.03 9.33
N VAL A 91 -4.71 -9.97 8.30
CA VAL A 91 -3.60 -9.00 8.24
C VAL A 91 -4.13 -7.57 8.15
N VAL A 92 -5.17 -7.33 7.36
CA VAL A 92 -5.78 -6.00 7.22
C VAL A 92 -6.44 -5.57 8.52
N ASP A 93 -7.24 -6.45 9.14
CA ASP A 93 -7.93 -6.18 10.39
C ASP A 93 -6.95 -5.90 11.54
N GLU A 94 -5.84 -6.65 11.61
CA GLU A 94 -4.79 -6.41 12.61
C GLU A 94 -4.09 -5.06 12.40
N VAL A 95 -3.80 -4.68 11.15
CA VAL A 95 -3.21 -3.36 10.84
C VAL A 95 -4.17 -2.23 11.20
N LEU A 96 -5.45 -2.37 10.87
CA LEU A 96 -6.48 -1.38 11.17
C LEU A 96 -6.69 -1.22 12.68
N SER A 97 -6.77 -2.33 13.42
CA SER A 97 -7.00 -2.32 14.87
C SER A 97 -5.79 -1.73 15.63
N ARG A 98 -4.57 -2.12 15.26
CA ARG A 98 -3.34 -1.67 15.94
C ARG A 98 -2.82 -0.33 15.44
N ARG A 99 -3.27 0.13 14.27
CA ARG A 99 -2.74 1.30 13.57
C ARG A 99 -1.24 1.21 13.31
N LYS A 100 -0.72 0.00 13.11
CA LYS A 100 0.70 -0.29 12.91
C LYS A 100 0.88 -1.18 11.71
N ALA A 101 1.90 -0.89 10.92
CA ALA A 101 2.23 -1.71 9.76
C ALA A 101 2.64 -3.12 10.19
N ILE A 102 2.29 -4.10 9.34
CA ILE A 102 2.71 -5.50 9.46
C ILE A 102 3.51 -5.85 8.22
N ALA A 103 4.65 -6.51 8.42
CA ALA A 103 5.42 -7.12 7.36
C ALA A 103 5.81 -8.52 7.82
N VAL A 104 5.41 -9.53 7.05
CA VAL A 104 5.81 -10.93 7.25
C VAL A 104 6.67 -11.31 6.05
N SER A 105 7.95 -11.50 6.30
CA SER A 105 8.91 -11.81 5.25
C SER A 105 8.82 -13.27 4.83
N ASP A 106 8.58 -14.21 5.75
CA ASP A 106 8.37 -15.62 5.42
C ASP A 106 7.16 -16.17 6.19
N ALA A 107 6.05 -16.35 5.49
CA ALA A 107 4.80 -16.85 6.09
C ALA A 107 4.92 -18.26 6.72
N ARG A 108 5.95 -19.04 6.34
CA ARG A 108 6.17 -20.37 6.91
C ARG A 108 6.98 -20.34 8.20
N ALA A 109 7.79 -19.30 8.39
CA ALA A 109 8.78 -19.22 9.47
C ALA A 109 8.55 -18.06 10.45
N GLU A 110 7.76 -17.06 10.10
CA GLU A 110 7.63 -15.79 10.85
C GLU A 110 6.16 -15.35 11.01
N GLY A 111 5.92 -14.53 12.05
CA GLY A 111 4.64 -13.88 12.31
C GLY A 111 3.90 -14.42 13.52
N PRO A 112 2.86 -13.71 14.02
CA PRO A 112 1.93 -14.26 15.00
C PRO A 112 1.28 -15.54 14.45
N GLU A 113 1.12 -16.56 15.28
CA GLU A 113 0.68 -17.91 14.87
C GLU A 113 -0.62 -17.87 14.06
N GLU A 114 -1.62 -17.10 14.52
CA GLU A 114 -2.91 -16.91 13.83
C GLU A 114 -2.77 -16.30 12.43
N ILE A 115 -1.89 -15.31 12.26
CA ILE A 115 -1.65 -14.67 10.96
C ILE A 115 -0.85 -15.61 10.04
N ALA A 116 0.19 -16.26 10.58
CA ALA A 116 1.04 -17.17 9.83
C ALA A 116 0.25 -18.38 9.31
N ASP A 117 -0.67 -18.93 10.10
CA ASP A 117 -1.53 -20.03 9.68
C ASP A 117 -2.43 -19.64 8.50
N THR A 118 -3.13 -18.51 8.58
CA THR A 118 -3.94 -18.02 7.46
C THR A 118 -3.09 -17.79 6.22
N LEU A 119 -1.93 -17.14 6.36
CA LEU A 119 -1.04 -16.90 5.21
C LEU A 119 -0.60 -18.22 4.55
N ARG A 120 -0.29 -19.25 5.34
CA ARG A 120 0.04 -20.60 4.84
C ARG A 120 -1.13 -21.27 4.12
N VAL A 121 -2.32 -21.26 4.72
CA VAL A 121 -3.53 -21.88 4.13
C VAL A 121 -3.88 -21.26 2.78
N HIS A 122 -3.71 -19.95 2.64
CA HIS A 122 -4.05 -19.20 1.44
C HIS A 122 -2.87 -19.01 0.47
N ASN A 123 -1.74 -19.72 0.68
CA ASN A 123 -0.54 -19.72 -0.16
C ASN A 123 0.10 -18.33 -0.35
N PHE A 124 0.05 -17.47 0.66
CA PHE A 124 0.88 -16.27 0.71
C PHE A 124 2.28 -16.65 1.21
N GLU A 125 3.32 -16.25 0.47
CA GLU A 125 4.71 -16.52 0.85
C GLU A 125 5.30 -15.33 1.64
N SER A 126 4.88 -14.10 1.32
CA SER A 126 5.22 -12.89 2.07
C SER A 126 4.15 -11.81 1.90
N VAL A 127 3.98 -10.95 2.92
CA VAL A 127 2.97 -9.88 2.93
C VAL A 127 3.50 -8.63 3.61
N MET A 128 3.06 -7.47 3.14
CA MET A 128 3.24 -6.20 3.82
C MET A 128 1.95 -5.39 3.73
N CYS A 129 1.51 -4.87 4.88
CA CYS A 129 0.30 -4.07 5.00
C CYS A 129 0.61 -2.83 5.84
N VAL A 130 0.32 -1.65 5.30
CA VAL A 130 0.61 -0.36 5.93
C VAL A 130 -0.69 0.44 6.04
N PRO A 131 -1.01 0.99 7.23
CA PRO A 131 -2.18 1.82 7.39
C PRO A 131 -2.00 3.16 6.67
N LEU A 132 -3.05 3.62 6.00
CA LEU A 132 -3.15 4.96 5.42
C LEU A 132 -3.72 5.88 6.48
N VAL A 133 -2.83 6.47 7.28
CA VAL A 133 -3.20 7.36 8.39
C VAL A 133 -3.30 8.79 7.87
N GLY A 134 -4.54 9.30 7.75
CA GLY A 134 -4.82 10.69 7.44
C GLY A 134 -4.60 11.59 8.67
N VAL A 135 -4.97 12.87 8.55
CA VAL A 135 -4.83 13.84 9.63
C VAL A 135 -5.76 13.50 10.79
N SER A 136 -7.00 13.11 10.47
CA SER A 136 -8.05 12.86 11.48
C SER A 136 -8.19 11.38 11.86
N GLN A 137 -7.95 10.47 10.91
CA GLN A 137 -8.33 9.05 11.02
C GLN A 137 -7.58 8.15 10.03
N ILE A 138 -7.74 6.84 10.17
CA ILE A 138 -7.30 5.89 9.15
C ILE A 138 -8.30 5.90 8.00
N VAL A 139 -7.82 6.15 6.78
CA VAL A 139 -8.64 6.20 5.57
C VAL A 139 -8.55 4.92 4.73
N GLY A 140 -7.74 3.95 5.16
CA GLY A 140 -7.53 2.70 4.45
C GLY A 140 -6.23 1.99 4.81
N VAL A 141 -5.87 1.00 4.00
CA VAL A 141 -4.55 0.36 4.00
C VAL A 141 -4.00 0.26 2.59
N ILE A 142 -2.67 0.23 2.47
CA ILE A 142 -1.98 -0.34 1.31
C ILE A 142 -1.50 -1.74 1.68
N TYR A 143 -1.92 -2.72 0.90
CA TYR A 143 -1.62 -4.14 1.08
C TYR A 143 -0.85 -4.64 -0.14
N VAL A 144 0.22 -5.38 0.08
CA VAL A 144 1.00 -6.03 -0.98
C VAL A 144 1.43 -7.43 -0.55
N ASP A 145 1.45 -8.36 -1.49
CA ASP A 145 1.90 -9.73 -1.22
C ASP A 145 2.76 -10.31 -2.36
N SER A 146 3.45 -11.40 -2.03
CA SER A 146 3.94 -12.38 -2.99
C SER A 146 3.42 -13.76 -2.63
N VAL A 147 2.96 -14.49 -3.64
CA VAL A 147 2.54 -15.90 -3.54
C VAL A 147 3.59 -16.85 -4.12
N GLN A 148 4.70 -16.31 -4.63
CA GLN A 148 5.75 -17.08 -5.29
C GLN A 148 7.05 -17.12 -4.49
N ARG A 149 7.29 -16.14 -3.61
CA ARG A 149 8.60 -15.94 -2.98
C ARG A 149 8.46 -15.46 -1.54
N PRO A 150 9.13 -16.12 -0.58
CA PRO A 150 9.41 -15.48 0.69
C PRO A 150 10.42 -14.35 0.51
N PHE A 151 10.53 -13.54 1.54
CA PHE A 151 11.34 -12.33 1.66
C PHE A 151 11.03 -11.29 0.59
N GLY A 152 9.81 -11.27 0.04
CA GLY A 152 9.40 -10.40 -1.06
C GLY A 152 9.62 -8.90 -0.80
N PHE A 153 9.56 -8.51 0.47
CA PHE A 153 9.67 -7.14 0.95
C PHE A 153 10.75 -7.02 2.02
N GLN A 154 11.64 -6.04 1.86
CA GLN A 154 12.72 -5.73 2.79
C GLN A 154 12.29 -4.62 3.77
N LYS A 155 13.06 -4.40 4.84
CA LYS A 155 12.80 -3.32 5.81
C LYS A 155 12.80 -1.94 5.12
N GLU A 156 13.64 -1.78 4.12
CA GLU A 156 13.76 -0.61 3.27
C GLU A 156 12.50 -0.33 2.46
N ASP A 157 11.76 -1.38 2.07
CA ASP A 157 10.49 -1.29 1.36
C ASP A 157 9.38 -0.85 2.32
N LEU A 158 9.38 -1.37 3.56
CA LEU A 158 8.44 -0.94 4.60
C LEU A 158 8.57 0.56 4.88
N SER A 159 9.80 1.07 5.05
CA SER A 159 10.03 2.51 5.23
C SER A 159 9.48 3.33 4.07
N LEU A 160 9.73 2.89 2.84
CA LEU A 160 9.22 3.56 1.64
C LEU A 160 7.67 3.53 1.60
N PHE A 161 7.05 2.41 1.95
CA PHE A 161 5.60 2.27 1.96
C PHE A 161 4.94 3.10 3.06
N MET A 162 5.58 3.29 4.22
CA MET A 162 5.11 4.24 5.22
C MET A 162 5.13 5.68 4.70
N ASP A 163 6.22 6.09 4.03
CA ASP A 163 6.33 7.43 3.43
C ASP A 163 5.30 7.67 2.33
N LEU A 164 5.06 6.66 1.49
CA LEU A 164 4.01 6.68 0.48
C LEU A 164 2.63 6.70 1.12
N GLY A 165 2.43 5.90 2.16
CA GLY A 165 1.19 5.80 2.92
C GLY A 165 0.72 7.15 3.45
N HIS A 166 1.62 7.96 4.01
CA HIS A 166 1.29 9.32 4.46
C HIS A 166 0.79 10.23 3.31
N ARG A 167 1.47 10.21 2.16
CA ARG A 167 1.08 11.05 1.00
C ARG A 167 -0.25 10.61 0.41
N ILE A 168 -0.44 9.29 0.32
CA ILE A 168 -1.66 8.68 -0.20
C ILE A 168 -2.83 8.95 0.73
N ALA A 169 -2.64 8.79 2.04
CA ALA A 169 -3.68 9.07 3.03
C ALA A 169 -4.18 10.51 2.94
N TYR A 170 -3.25 11.47 2.85
CA TYR A 170 -3.58 12.89 2.67
C TYR A 170 -4.39 13.13 1.38
N ALA A 171 -3.98 12.54 0.26
CA ALA A 171 -4.68 12.68 -1.01
C ALA A 171 -6.09 12.06 -0.99
N VAL A 172 -6.25 10.89 -0.36
CA VAL A 172 -7.54 10.21 -0.20
C VAL A 172 -8.48 11.04 0.67
N GLU A 173 -8.00 11.55 1.80
CA GLU A 173 -8.78 12.40 2.70
C GLU A 173 -9.19 13.69 2.00
N ASN A 174 -8.26 14.36 1.29
CA ASN A 174 -8.55 15.58 0.53
C ASN A 174 -9.56 15.37 -0.60
N ALA A 175 -9.44 14.27 -1.36
CA ALA A 175 -10.38 13.95 -2.44
C ALA A 175 -11.80 13.73 -1.90
N ARG A 176 -11.92 13.07 -0.73
CA ARG A 176 -13.21 12.89 -0.05
C ARG A 176 -13.82 14.23 0.36
N LEU A 177 -13.07 15.07 1.08
CA LEU A 177 -13.53 16.39 1.53
C LEU A 177 -13.96 17.28 0.34
N SER A 178 -13.19 17.24 -0.76
CA SER A 178 -13.52 17.96 -1.99
C SER A 178 -14.84 17.47 -2.60
N SER A 179 -15.07 16.16 -2.60
CA SER A 179 -16.32 15.58 -3.11
C SER A 179 -17.54 15.92 -2.25
N GLU A 180 -17.39 16.03 -0.92
CA GLU A 180 -18.45 16.42 0.00
C GLU A 180 -18.87 17.89 -0.21
N LEU A 181 -17.90 18.79 -0.37
CA LEU A 181 -18.13 20.20 -0.69
C LEU A 181 -18.82 20.39 -2.05
N SER A 182 -18.51 19.51 -3.01
CA SER A 182 -19.13 19.52 -4.35
C SER A 182 -20.57 19.02 -4.35
N THR A 183 -20.98 18.27 -3.32
CA THR A 183 -22.28 17.58 -3.22
C THR A 183 -23.28 18.34 -2.32
N SER A 184 -22.94 19.54 -1.85
CA SER A 184 -23.88 20.45 -1.18
C SER A 184 -24.44 21.48 -2.16
N PRO A 185 -25.52 21.18 -2.92
CA PRO A 185 -26.19 22.22 -3.70
C PRO A 185 -26.86 23.22 -2.76
N ASP A 186 -26.46 24.49 -2.88
CA ASP A 186 -27.22 25.70 -2.56
C ASP A 186 -28.27 25.59 -1.44
N LEU A 187 -27.83 25.62 -0.18
CA LEU A 187 -28.65 26.12 0.93
C LEU A 187 -28.29 27.58 1.22
N LEU A 188 -28.46 28.47 0.24
CA LEU A 188 -28.33 29.92 0.44
C LEU A 188 -29.41 30.76 -0.28
N PHE A 189 -30.55 30.15 -0.63
CA PHE A 189 -31.76 30.90 -0.96
C PHE A 189 -32.96 30.35 -0.18
N CYS A 190 -33.13 30.83 1.05
CA CYS A 190 -34.41 30.94 1.74
C CYS A 190 -34.43 32.29 2.47
#